data_AF-A0A9W8TTS9-F1
#
_entry.id   AF-A0A9W8TTS9-F1
#
_cell.length_a   1.000
_cell.length_b   1.000
_cell.length_c   1.000
_cell.angle_alpha   90.00
_cell.angle_beta   90.00
_cell.angle_gamma   90.00
#
_symmetry.space_group_name_H-M   'P 1'
#
loop_
_entity.id
_entity.type
_entity.pdbx_description
1 polymer ?
#
loop_
_entity_poly.entity_id
_entity_poly.type
_entity_poly.pdbx_seq_one_letter_code
_entity_poly.pdbx_strand_id
1 'polypeptide(L)'
;MSQPSTPTSPSAPQAEIIQLCSRHFTAIPLSLSRFQRQWFLTFPRTYRLPDPDSQRIVCALNSPDYSASNEHARTHFWLNPSCRSQRYNPSDNTTKYSAVSPIHLLLDSNHPVARLTGRIRSEPSNDPHDEGKRIACYEVEVMTPDDGLLRQCYYCLSWEASGKANTRFCPGGNDVYWCSSYQ
;
A
#
# COMPACT_ATOMS: atom_id res chain seq x y z
N MET A 1 11.12 -54.25 -2.31
CA MET A 1 9.92 -53.50 -1.88
C MET A 1 10.19 -52.04 -2.14
N SER A 2 9.67 -51.50 -3.24
CA SER A 2 9.91 -50.12 -3.65
C SER A 2 8.75 -49.26 -3.14
N GLN A 3 9.05 -48.24 -2.34
CA GLN A 3 8.04 -47.27 -1.87
C GLN A 3 7.52 -46.44 -3.05
N PRO A 4 6.22 -46.12 -3.10
CA PRO A 4 5.66 -45.23 -4.11
C PRO A 4 6.02 -43.78 -3.78
N SER A 5 6.62 -43.09 -4.75
CA SER A 5 6.83 -41.64 -4.76
C SER A 5 5.47 -40.93 -4.87
N THR A 6 5.12 -40.15 -3.86
CA THR A 6 3.95 -39.27 -3.87
C THR A 6 4.13 -38.18 -4.93
N PRO A 7 3.15 -37.91 -5.81
CA PRO A 7 3.23 -36.80 -6.75
C PRO A 7 3.10 -35.48 -5.99
N THR A 8 4.19 -34.70 -5.99
CA THR A 8 4.22 -33.32 -5.51
C THR A 8 3.24 -32.50 -6.35
N SER A 9 2.12 -32.09 -5.75
CA SER A 9 1.18 -31.18 -6.42
C SER A 9 1.90 -29.87 -6.77
N PRO A 10 1.77 -29.33 -7.99
CA PRO A 10 2.30 -28.02 -8.31
C PRO A 10 1.58 -27.01 -7.42
N SER A 11 2.33 -26.39 -6.50
CA SER A 11 1.85 -25.27 -5.69
C SER A 11 1.28 -24.22 -6.62
N ALA A 12 0.01 -23.84 -6.41
CA ALA A 12 -0.60 -22.71 -7.11
C ALA A 12 0.33 -21.49 -7.02
N PRO A 13 0.52 -20.72 -8.11
CA PRO A 13 1.36 -19.54 -8.08
C PRO A 13 0.84 -18.59 -7.00
N GLN A 14 1.66 -18.37 -5.99
CA GLN A 14 1.30 -17.52 -4.87
C GLN A 14 1.29 -16.07 -5.35
N ALA A 15 0.23 -15.33 -5.00
CA ALA A 15 0.05 -13.96 -5.49
C ALA A 15 1.23 -13.05 -5.10
N GLU A 16 1.82 -12.41 -6.11
CA GLU A 16 2.93 -11.49 -5.96
C GLU A 16 2.46 -10.14 -5.40
N ILE A 17 3.35 -9.47 -4.66
CA ILE A 17 3.11 -8.11 -4.16
C ILE A 17 3.17 -7.16 -5.36
N ILE A 18 2.11 -6.39 -5.57
CA ILE A 18 2.05 -5.42 -6.67
C ILE A 18 2.94 -4.23 -6.34
N GLN A 19 3.91 -3.98 -7.22
CA GLN A 19 4.74 -2.79 -7.17
C GLN A 19 4.16 -1.72 -8.11
N LEU A 20 4.04 -0.51 -7.59
CA LEU A 20 3.58 0.65 -8.34
C LEU A 20 4.80 1.54 -8.65
N CYS A 21 4.95 1.84 -9.93
CA CYS A 21 5.95 2.78 -10.44
C CYS A 21 5.18 3.95 -11.05
N SER A 22 5.57 5.18 -10.73
CA SER A 22 4.97 6.40 -11.27
C SER A 22 6.02 7.24 -11.98
N ARG A 23 5.62 7.91 -13.05
CA ARG A 23 6.46 8.90 -13.75
C ARG A 23 6.92 10.05 -12.86
N HIS A 24 6.23 10.29 -11.75
CA HIS A 24 6.56 11.32 -10.76
C HIS A 24 7.56 10.85 -9.70
N PHE A 25 7.93 9.56 -9.71
CA PHE A 25 8.89 8.98 -8.78
C PHE A 25 9.67 7.85 -9.46
N THR A 26 10.39 8.21 -10.52
CA THR A 26 11.14 7.28 -11.37
C THR A 26 12.45 6.87 -10.71
N ALA A 27 12.44 5.78 -9.93
CA ALA A 27 13.63 4.99 -9.55
C ALA A 27 13.32 3.98 -8.43
N ILE A 28 12.22 4.17 -7.69
CA ILE A 28 11.93 3.41 -6.48
C ILE A 28 10.56 2.76 -6.64
N PRO A 29 10.47 1.42 -6.67
CA PRO A 29 9.19 0.74 -6.68
C PRO A 29 8.48 1.00 -5.35
N LEU A 30 7.20 1.33 -5.42
CA LEU A 30 6.37 1.58 -4.26
C LEU A 30 5.39 0.42 -4.08
N SER A 31 4.84 0.28 -2.87
CA SER A 31 3.80 -0.72 -2.59
C SER A 31 2.75 -0.14 -1.66
N LEU A 32 1.51 -0.58 -1.87
CA LEU A 32 0.41 -0.31 -0.96
C LEU A 32 0.42 -1.32 0.18
N SER A 33 0.25 -0.82 1.39
CA SER A 33 0.00 -1.62 2.58
C SER A 33 -1.28 -1.13 3.26
N ARG A 34 -1.93 -2.03 3.99
CA ARG A 34 -3.13 -1.74 4.75
C ARG A 34 -3.02 -2.35 6.14
N PHE A 35 -3.32 -1.55 7.15
CA PHE A 35 -3.38 -1.98 8.54
C PHE A 35 -4.51 -1.23 9.25
N GLN A 36 -5.44 -1.96 9.85
CA GLN A 36 -6.58 -1.41 10.60
C GLN A 36 -7.33 -0.29 9.83
N ARG A 37 -7.70 -0.55 8.57
CA ARG A 37 -8.37 0.44 7.66
C ARG A 37 -7.55 1.69 7.33
N GLN A 38 -6.28 1.76 7.72
CA GLN A 38 -5.35 2.77 7.27
C GLN A 38 -4.53 2.25 6.10
N TRP A 39 -4.46 3.05 5.05
CA TRP A 39 -3.66 2.79 3.87
C TRP A 39 -2.33 3.50 3.96
N PHE A 40 -1.29 2.82 3.52
CA PHE A 40 0.08 3.32 3.53
C PHE A 40 0.69 3.17 2.16
N LEU A 41 1.44 4.20 1.78
CA LEU A 41 2.39 4.10 0.69
C LEU A 41 3.74 3.74 1.28
N THR A 42 4.40 2.73 0.71
CA THR A 42 5.67 2.21 1.23
C THR A 42 6.71 2.08 0.12
N PHE A 43 7.99 2.08 0.49
CA PHE A 43 9.11 1.93 -0.44
C PHE A 43 10.26 1.11 0.20
N PRO A 44 11.06 0.38 -0.59
CA PRO A 44 12.29 -0.24 -0.11
C PRO A 44 13.39 0.81 0.05
N ARG A 45 14.06 0.85 1.21
CA ARG A 45 15.09 1.86 1.54
C ARG A 45 16.40 1.69 0.74
N THR A 46 16.61 0.57 0.05
CA THR A 46 17.94 0.26 -0.49
C THR A 46 18.05 0.39 -2.01
N TYR A 47 18.97 1.25 -2.44
CA TYR A 47 19.50 1.32 -3.81
C TYR A 47 20.19 0.00 -4.19
N ARG A 48 19.45 -0.95 -4.76
CA ARG A 48 19.98 -2.19 -5.39
C ARG A 48 20.73 -3.18 -4.47
N LEU A 49 20.60 -3.10 -3.14
CA LEU A 49 21.06 -4.17 -2.25
C LEU A 49 19.85 -4.87 -1.61
N PRO A 50 19.83 -6.21 -1.57
CA PRO A 50 18.74 -6.98 -0.99
C PRO A 50 18.88 -6.96 0.54
N ASP A 51 18.58 -5.82 1.15
CA ASP A 51 18.35 -5.75 2.58
C ASP A 51 16.82 -5.78 2.83
N PRO A 52 16.26 -6.91 3.27
CA PRO A 52 14.82 -7.10 3.45
C PRO A 52 14.20 -6.29 4.60
N ASP A 53 15.01 -5.72 5.52
CA ASP A 53 14.54 -4.85 6.62
C ASP A 53 14.41 -3.37 6.19
N SER A 54 14.52 -3.14 4.89
CA SER A 54 14.60 -1.81 4.30
C SER A 54 13.24 -1.17 4.02
N GLN A 55 12.10 -1.86 4.14
CA GLN A 55 10.82 -1.22 3.81
C GLN A 55 10.53 -0.04 4.77
N ARG A 56 10.12 1.09 4.21
CA ARG A 56 9.74 2.31 4.95
C ARG A 56 8.39 2.81 4.48
N ILE A 57 7.62 3.34 5.43
CA ILE A 57 6.38 4.05 5.14
C ILE A 57 6.77 5.43 4.60
N VAL A 58 6.28 5.75 3.40
CA VAL A 58 6.35 7.10 2.83
C VAL A 58 5.40 8.01 3.60
N CYS A 59 4.14 7.60 3.70
CA CYS A 59 3.08 8.31 4.43
C CYS A 59 1.88 7.39 4.65
N ALA A 60 1.06 7.75 5.63
CA ALA A 60 -0.32 7.30 5.66
C ALA A 60 -1.13 8.08 4.62
N LEU A 61 -2.06 7.42 3.94
CA LEU A 61 -2.88 8.00 2.87
C LEU A 61 -4.23 8.51 3.38
N ASN A 62 -4.68 8.04 4.54
CA ASN A 62 -5.96 8.40 5.15
C ASN A 62 -5.92 8.28 6.68
N SER A 63 -6.94 8.85 7.31
CA SER A 63 -7.36 8.46 8.66
C SER A 63 -8.35 7.28 8.58
N PRO A 64 -8.30 6.30 9.50
CA PRO A 64 -9.26 5.21 9.54
C PRO A 64 -10.71 5.71 9.63
N ASP A 65 -11.56 5.28 8.71
CA ASP A 65 -13.00 5.56 8.77
C ASP A 65 -13.74 4.35 9.35
N TYR A 66 -14.05 4.42 10.65
CA TYR A 66 -14.79 3.37 11.35
C TYR A 66 -16.31 3.42 11.12
N SER A 67 -16.82 4.48 10.50
CA SER A 67 -18.24 4.59 10.14
C SER A 67 -18.58 3.80 8.87
N ALA A 68 -17.60 3.61 7.98
CA ALA A 68 -17.74 2.78 6.79
C ALA A 68 -17.87 1.29 7.15
N SER A 69 -18.56 0.51 6.31
CA SER A 69 -18.58 -0.94 6.43
C SER A 69 -17.18 -1.53 6.22
N ASN A 70 -16.91 -2.70 6.81
CA ASN A 70 -15.64 -3.39 6.60
C ASN A 70 -15.40 -3.66 5.10
N GLU A 71 -16.42 -4.07 4.36
CA GLU A 71 -16.34 -4.35 2.93
C GLU A 71 -15.93 -3.11 2.13
N HIS A 72 -16.52 -1.95 2.43
CA HIS A 72 -16.17 -0.68 1.77
C HIS A 72 -14.74 -0.26 2.12
N ALA A 73 -14.38 -0.27 3.40
CA ALA A 73 -13.06 0.15 3.88
C ALA A 73 -11.91 -0.76 3.38
N ARG A 74 -12.22 -1.96 2.87
CA ARG A 74 -11.22 -2.87 2.28
C ARG A 74 -10.67 -2.38 0.94
N THR A 75 -11.45 -1.63 0.20
CA THR A 75 -11.08 -1.16 -1.14
C THR A 75 -11.21 0.35 -1.27
N HIS A 76 -11.82 1.05 -0.32
CA HIS A 76 -12.02 2.48 -0.39
C HIS A 76 -11.39 3.21 0.79
N PHE A 77 -10.89 4.41 0.52
CA PHE A 77 -10.47 5.34 1.56
C PHE A 77 -10.63 6.79 1.11
N TRP A 78 -10.64 7.71 2.07
CA TRP A 78 -10.64 9.14 1.82
C TRP A 78 -9.21 9.66 1.85
N LEU A 79 -8.75 10.18 0.72
CA LEU A 79 -7.38 10.67 0.58
C LEU A 79 -7.17 11.90 1.46
N ASN A 80 -6.39 11.69 2.52
CA ASN A 80 -5.96 12.69 3.50
C ASN A 80 -4.56 12.28 3.98
N PRO A 81 -3.52 12.49 3.14
CA PRO A 81 -2.21 11.96 3.42
C PRO A 81 -1.54 12.72 4.57
N SER A 82 -0.72 12.02 5.35
CA SER A 82 0.05 12.60 6.47
C SER A 82 1.29 13.39 6.02
N CYS A 83 1.35 13.78 4.75
CA CYS A 83 2.45 14.52 4.16
C CYS A 83 1.90 15.51 3.13
N ARG A 84 2.72 16.51 2.78
CA ARG A 84 2.36 17.54 1.82
C ARG A 84 1.97 16.90 0.49
N SER A 85 0.70 17.06 0.12
CA SER A 85 0.16 16.55 -1.13
C SER A 85 -0.38 17.70 -1.97
N GLN A 86 -0.11 17.64 -3.27
CA GLN A 86 -0.68 18.58 -4.23
C GLN A 86 -2.01 18.04 -4.75
N ARG A 87 -2.90 18.95 -5.14
CA ARG A 87 -4.12 18.56 -5.87
C ARG A 87 -3.73 17.81 -7.13
N TYR A 88 -4.49 16.75 -7.44
CA TYR A 88 -4.24 15.97 -8.64
C TYR A 88 -4.45 16.84 -9.89
N ASN A 89 -3.42 16.90 -10.74
CA ASN A 89 -3.49 17.52 -12.06
C ASN A 89 -2.88 16.54 -13.08
N PRO A 90 -3.69 15.89 -13.94
CA PRO A 90 -3.18 14.88 -14.88
C PRO A 90 -2.22 15.45 -15.93
N SER A 91 -2.31 16.76 -16.19
CA SER A 91 -1.42 17.49 -17.11
C SER A 91 -0.14 17.97 -16.43
N ASP A 92 0.02 17.78 -15.12
CA ASP A 92 1.24 18.15 -14.42
C ASP A 92 2.39 17.22 -14.84
N ASN A 93 3.40 17.82 -15.47
CA ASN A 93 4.65 17.15 -15.84
C ASN A 93 5.86 17.73 -15.06
N THR A 94 5.59 18.64 -14.11
CA THR A 94 6.58 19.48 -13.43
C THR A 94 6.92 18.99 -12.02
N THR A 95 6.03 18.22 -11.39
CA THR A 95 6.19 17.68 -10.02
C THR A 95 7.28 16.62 -9.85
N LYS A 96 8.07 16.33 -10.91
CA LYS A 96 8.91 15.14 -11.01
C LYS A 96 9.89 14.90 -9.85
N TYR A 97 10.25 15.91 -9.04
CA TYR A 97 11.33 15.77 -8.05
C TYR A 97 11.19 16.56 -6.73
N SER A 98 10.21 17.46 -6.57
CA SER A 98 10.21 18.42 -5.45
C SER A 98 9.24 18.12 -4.32
N ALA A 99 8.22 17.27 -4.54
CA ALA A 99 7.31 16.84 -3.49
C ALA A 99 6.73 15.45 -3.80
N VAL A 100 6.80 14.54 -2.84
CA VAL A 100 6.04 13.28 -2.88
C VAL A 100 4.57 13.66 -2.92
N SER A 101 3.90 13.46 -4.05
CA SER A 101 2.45 13.71 -4.17
C SER A 101 1.73 12.36 -4.24
N PRO A 102 1.26 11.81 -3.12
CA PRO A 102 0.74 10.43 -3.08
C PRO A 102 -0.36 10.18 -4.09
N ILE A 103 -1.21 11.17 -4.37
CA ILE A 103 -2.28 11.03 -5.34
C ILE A 103 -1.78 10.84 -6.77
N HIS A 104 -0.71 11.54 -7.18
CA HIS A 104 -0.10 11.32 -8.49
C HIS A 104 0.63 9.98 -8.54
N LEU A 105 1.20 9.52 -7.41
CA LEU A 105 1.82 8.20 -7.34
C LEU A 105 0.81 7.07 -7.52
N LEU A 106 -0.40 7.23 -6.98
CA LEU A 106 -1.48 6.25 -7.08
C LEU A 106 -2.15 6.26 -8.47
N LEU A 107 -2.51 7.44 -8.97
CA LEU A 107 -3.33 7.58 -10.19
C LEU A 107 -2.52 7.52 -11.49
N ASP A 108 -1.27 8.00 -11.48
CA ASP A 108 -0.38 7.97 -12.67
C ASP A 108 0.61 6.80 -12.61
N SER A 109 0.28 5.74 -11.88
CA SER A 109 1.12 4.54 -11.88
C SER A 109 1.01 3.80 -13.22
N ASN A 110 2.13 3.26 -13.70
CA ASN A 110 2.19 2.41 -14.90
C ASN A 110 1.23 1.21 -14.81
N HIS A 111 0.95 0.76 -13.59
CA HIS A 111 -0.10 -0.22 -13.29
C HIS A 111 -1.20 0.52 -12.53
N PRO A 112 -2.43 0.60 -13.08
CA PRO A 112 -3.50 1.30 -12.40
C PRO A 112 -3.89 0.54 -11.12
N VAL A 113 -3.42 1.03 -9.97
CA VAL A 113 -3.67 0.43 -8.65
C VAL A 113 -4.85 1.06 -7.93
N ALA A 114 -5.23 2.26 -8.32
CA ALA A 114 -6.32 3.01 -7.72
C ALA A 114 -6.99 3.95 -8.73
N ARG A 115 -8.22 4.37 -8.42
CA ARG A 115 -8.97 5.37 -9.17
C ARG A 115 -9.76 6.29 -8.23
N LEU A 116 -10.11 7.47 -8.71
CA LEU A 116 -11.03 8.36 -8.01
C LEU A 116 -12.48 7.90 -8.25
N THR A 117 -13.31 7.91 -7.20
CA THR A 117 -14.75 7.63 -7.35
C THR A 117 -15.57 8.85 -7.76
N GLY A 118 -14.98 10.04 -7.62
CA GLY A 118 -15.65 11.33 -7.82
C GLY A 118 -16.34 11.87 -6.56
N ARG A 119 -16.40 11.09 -5.46
CA ARG A 119 -16.92 11.61 -4.18
C ARG A 119 -15.88 12.48 -3.49
N ILE A 120 -16.37 13.55 -2.87
CA ILE A 120 -15.54 14.54 -2.18
C ILE A 120 -16.19 14.84 -0.82
N ARG A 121 -15.36 14.94 0.23
CA ARG A 121 -15.78 15.46 1.53
C ARG A 121 -14.72 16.38 2.11
N SER A 122 -15.05 17.08 3.19
CA SER A 122 -14.11 17.98 3.87
C SER A 122 -13.69 17.41 5.22
N GLU A 123 -12.38 17.27 5.42
CA GLU A 123 -11.78 16.81 6.68
C GLU A 123 -10.69 17.77 7.17
N PRO A 124 -10.35 17.76 8.48
CA PRO A 124 -9.10 18.33 8.96
C PRO A 124 -7.89 17.66 8.29
N SER A 125 -6.87 18.44 7.92
CA SER A 125 -5.65 17.91 7.31
C SER A 125 -4.87 17.01 8.27
N ASN A 126 -4.37 15.88 7.76
CA ASN A 126 -3.41 15.02 8.44
C ASN A 126 -1.95 15.46 8.27
N ASP A 127 -1.66 16.40 7.36
CA ASP A 127 -0.31 16.96 7.21
C ASP A 127 -0.04 17.96 8.36
N PRO A 128 1.03 17.75 9.16
CA PRO A 128 1.43 18.69 10.21
C PRO A 128 1.63 20.14 9.72
N HIS A 129 1.97 20.35 8.45
CA HIS A 129 2.14 21.71 7.89
C HIS A 129 0.81 22.43 7.60
N ASP A 130 -0.28 21.68 7.57
CA ASP A 130 -1.65 22.16 7.32
C ASP A 130 -2.53 21.96 8.56
N GLU A 131 -1.93 21.87 9.75
CA GLU A 131 -2.65 21.69 11.01
C GLU A 131 -3.78 22.72 11.18
N GLY A 132 -4.97 22.24 11.53
CA GLY A 132 -6.17 23.05 11.69
C GLY A 132 -6.86 23.47 10.39
N LYS A 133 -6.28 23.22 9.21
CA LYS A 133 -6.93 23.51 7.93
C LYS A 133 -7.92 22.41 7.56
N ARG A 134 -9.04 22.82 6.95
CA ARG A 134 -9.95 21.91 6.28
C ARG A 134 -9.50 21.71 4.84
N ILE A 135 -9.33 20.47 4.43
CA ILE A 135 -8.97 20.10 3.07
C ILE A 135 -10.13 19.36 2.39
N ALA A 136 -10.12 19.33 1.06
CA ALA A 136 -11.02 18.49 0.28
C ALA A 136 -10.36 17.10 0.13
N CYS A 137 -11.02 16.09 0.66
CA CYS A 137 -10.62 14.69 0.55
C CYS A 137 -11.42 14.02 -0.56
N TYR A 138 -10.71 13.35 -1.46
CA TYR A 138 -11.30 12.58 -2.54
C TYR A 138 -11.39 11.13 -2.11
N GLU A 139 -12.52 10.48 -2.37
CA GLU A 139 -12.60 9.03 -2.18
C GLU A 139 -11.82 8.32 -3.30
N VAL A 140 -10.94 7.44 -2.88
CA VAL A 140 -10.09 6.61 -3.71
C VAL A 140 -10.55 5.17 -3.57
N GLU A 141 -10.71 4.49 -4.70
CA GLU A 141 -10.94 3.06 -4.79
C GLU A 141 -9.66 2.37 -5.23
N VAL A 142 -9.18 1.44 -4.42
CA VAL A 142 -8.05 0.56 -4.69
C VAL A 142 -8.54 -0.62 -5.51
N MET A 143 -7.97 -0.79 -6.70
CA MET A 143 -8.31 -1.84 -7.65
C MET A 143 -7.42 -3.08 -7.47
N THR A 144 -6.30 -2.93 -6.77
CA THR A 144 -5.42 -4.03 -6.40
C THR A 144 -6.11 -4.98 -5.43
N PRO A 145 -6.12 -6.31 -5.69
CA PRO A 145 -6.66 -7.28 -4.75
C PRO A 145 -5.87 -7.28 -3.43
N ASP A 146 -6.48 -7.74 -2.33
CA ASP A 146 -5.83 -7.84 -1.01
C ASP A 146 -4.56 -8.71 -1.02
N ASP A 147 -4.53 -9.73 -1.88
CA ASP A 147 -3.36 -10.56 -2.11
C ASP A 147 -2.26 -9.84 -2.91
N GLY A 148 -2.52 -8.68 -3.51
CA GLY A 148 -1.50 -7.83 -4.12
C GLY A 148 -0.87 -6.82 -3.16
N LEU A 149 -1.43 -6.65 -1.95
CA LEU A 149 -0.95 -5.68 -0.97
C LEU A 149 0.30 -6.20 -0.24
N LEU A 150 1.21 -5.30 0.09
CA LEU A 150 2.32 -5.60 0.98
C LEU A 150 1.81 -5.69 2.43
N ARG A 151 2.10 -6.79 3.13
CA ARG A 151 1.67 -6.98 4.53
C ARG A 151 2.82 -6.76 5.49
N GLN A 152 2.46 -6.32 6.70
CA GLN A 152 3.35 -6.22 7.85
C GLN A 152 2.89 -7.20 8.92
N CYS A 153 3.82 -7.91 9.54
CA CYS A 153 3.53 -8.77 10.69
C CYS A 153 3.13 -7.90 11.87
N TYR A 154 2.02 -8.20 12.51
CA TYR A 154 1.52 -7.44 13.64
C TYR A 154 2.41 -7.56 14.89
N TYR A 155 3.01 -8.74 15.11
CA TYR A 155 3.80 -8.99 16.32
C TYR A 155 5.23 -8.44 16.22
N CYS A 156 5.97 -8.83 15.18
CA CYS A 156 7.38 -8.45 15.03
C CYS A 156 7.62 -7.26 14.10
N LEU A 157 6.57 -6.71 13.49
CA LEU A 157 6.63 -5.56 12.59
C LEU A 157 7.46 -5.78 11.30
N SER A 158 7.86 -7.03 11.02
CA SER A 158 8.56 -7.37 9.78
C SER A 158 7.63 -7.24 8.57
N TRP A 159 8.18 -6.92 7.41
CA TRP A 159 7.42 -6.80 6.16
C TRP A 159 7.46 -8.11 5.38
N GLU A 160 6.44 -8.45 4.60
CA GLU A 160 6.46 -9.67 3.74
C GLU A 160 7.63 -9.71 2.75
N ALA A 161 8.17 -8.55 2.40
CA ALA A 161 9.42 -8.42 1.65
C ALA A 161 10.65 -9.06 2.37
N SER A 162 10.48 -9.53 3.62
CA SER A 162 11.45 -10.25 4.43
C SER A 162 11.42 -11.78 4.28
N GLY A 163 10.52 -12.35 3.47
CA GLY A 163 10.41 -13.79 3.26
C GLY A 163 11.18 -14.30 2.04
N LYS A 164 11.42 -15.62 1.95
CA LYS A 164 11.65 -16.28 0.65
C LYS A 164 10.55 -15.77 -0.27
N ALA A 165 10.88 -15.35 -1.50
CA ALA A 165 10.03 -14.61 -2.44
C ALA A 165 8.60 -15.18 -2.67
N ASN A 166 8.29 -16.35 -2.13
CA ASN A 166 7.04 -17.08 -2.23
C ASN A 166 6.52 -17.48 -0.84
N THR A 167 6.44 -16.57 0.15
CA THR A 167 5.71 -16.87 1.39
C THR A 167 4.94 -15.64 1.86
N ARG A 168 3.62 -15.70 1.71
CA ARG A 168 2.69 -14.71 2.25
C ARG A 168 2.46 -14.94 3.74
N PHE A 169 2.33 -13.87 4.49
CA PHE A 169 1.89 -13.88 5.88
C PHE A 169 0.43 -14.27 5.96
N CYS A 170 0.10 -15.07 6.98
CA CYS A 170 -1.25 -15.56 7.15
C CYS A 170 -2.16 -14.47 7.74
N PRO A 171 -3.41 -14.38 7.26
CA PRO A 171 -4.36 -13.41 7.77
C PRO A 171 -4.80 -13.77 9.21
N GLY A 172 -4.79 -12.78 10.09
CA GLY A 172 -5.35 -12.81 11.45
C GLY A 172 -6.74 -12.18 11.57
N GLY A 173 -7.30 -11.68 10.46
CA GLY A 173 -8.53 -10.87 10.44
C GLY A 173 -8.26 -9.38 10.64
N ASN A 174 -9.22 -8.51 10.26
CA ASN A 174 -9.13 -7.04 10.42
C ASN A 174 -7.81 -6.41 9.94
N ASP A 175 -7.29 -6.84 8.79
CA ASP A 175 -6.03 -6.36 8.20
C ASP A 175 -4.79 -6.62 9.07
N VAL A 176 -4.87 -7.62 9.96
CA VAL A 176 -3.77 -8.12 10.77
C VAL A 176 -3.17 -9.35 10.09
N TYR A 177 -1.84 -9.46 10.11
CA TYR A 177 -1.12 -10.57 9.48
C TYR A 177 0.00 -11.09 10.38
N TRP A 178 0.31 -12.38 10.25
CA TRP A 178 1.32 -13.09 11.05
C TRP A 178 2.35 -13.74 10.14
N CYS A 179 3.63 -13.55 10.45
CA CYS A 179 4.71 -14.30 9.80
C CYS A 179 4.83 -15.70 10.41
N SER A 180 5.45 -16.63 9.66
CA SER A 180 5.59 -18.04 10.06
C SER A 180 6.36 -18.27 11.36
N SER A 181 7.16 -17.29 11.81
CA SER A 181 7.92 -17.39 13.06
C SER A 181 7.04 -17.29 14.32
N TYR A 182 5.79 -16.87 14.18
CA TYR A 182 4.83 -16.67 15.28
C TYR A 182 3.49 -17.39 15.01
N GLN A 183 3.54 -18.47 14.23
CA GLN A 183 2.46 -19.45 14.08
C GLN A 183 2.73 -20.67 14.96
#